data_AF-A0A2U2C5G0-F1
#
_entry.id   AF-A0A2U2C5G0-F1
#
_cell.length_a   1.000
_cell.length_b   1.000
_cell.length_c   1.000
_cell.angle_alpha   90.00
_cell.angle_beta   90.00
_cell.angle_gamma   90.00
#
_symmetry.space_group_name_H-M   'P 1'
#
loop_
_entity.id
_entity.type
_entity.pdbx_description
1 polymer ?
#
loop_
_entity_poly.entity_id
_entity_poly.type
_entity_poly.pdbx_seq_one_letter_code
_entity_poly.pdbx_strand_id
1 'polypeptide(L)'
;MLRTTAFAFASVCAFAGTAWADNHGSMSGEMDIVDTAVANGNFTTLVAAVEAAGLVDTLKGEGSFTVFAPTDAAFAALPEGTVEALLEDTEALTGILTYHVVPGAVMAGDLSEGMMAETVNGQEVTFTLESGPQVNGANITMTDIEASNGVIHVIDAVLMPE
;
A
#
# COMPACT_ATOMS: atom_id res chain seq x y z
N MET A 1 -28.52 45.94 61.20
CA MET A 1 -29.59 44.94 61.50
C MET A 1 -29.56 43.91 60.38
N LEU A 2 -28.61 42.95 60.43
CA LEU A 2 -28.78 41.54 60.82
C LEU A 2 -29.82 40.77 59.99
N ARG A 3 -29.32 39.78 59.21
CA ARG A 3 -29.82 38.39 58.98
C ARG A 3 -29.50 37.94 57.54
N THR A 4 -28.49 37.09 57.31
CA THR A 4 -28.42 35.62 57.54
C THR A 4 -29.39 34.85 56.65
N THR A 5 -28.87 34.09 55.68
CA THR A 5 -29.07 32.63 55.51
C THR A 5 -28.20 32.09 54.37
N ALA A 6 -27.40 31.09 54.70
CA ALA A 6 -26.57 30.29 53.80
C ALA A 6 -27.36 29.09 53.25
N PHE A 7 -26.97 28.59 52.08
CA PHE A 7 -27.16 27.18 51.71
C PHE A 7 -25.86 26.68 51.06
N ALA A 8 -25.29 25.65 51.69
CA ALA A 8 -24.09 24.96 51.28
C ALA A 8 -24.43 23.84 50.29
N PHE A 9 -23.51 23.55 49.36
CA PHE A 9 -23.25 22.19 48.90
C PHE A 9 -21.78 22.08 48.50
N ALA A 10 -21.04 21.26 49.25
CA ALA A 10 -19.65 20.92 49.00
C ALA A 10 -19.58 19.81 47.94
N SER A 11 -18.58 19.88 47.06
CA SER A 11 -18.04 18.70 46.39
C SER A 11 -16.56 18.95 46.08
N VAL A 12 -15.71 18.15 46.72
CA VAL A 12 -14.26 18.06 46.53
C VAL A 12 -13.99 16.81 45.69
N CYS A 13 -13.32 16.95 44.55
CA CYS A 13 -12.58 15.95 43.77
C CYS A 13 -11.92 16.72 42.61
N ALA A 14 -10.70 16.53 42.13
CA ALA A 14 -9.51 15.81 42.53
C ALA A 14 -8.39 16.32 41.59
N PHE A 15 -7.13 16.19 42.01
CA PHE A 15 -5.96 16.32 41.14
C PHE A 15 -6.10 15.41 39.90
N ALA A 16 -5.80 15.93 38.71
CA ALA A 16 -5.36 15.11 37.60
C ALA A 16 -4.34 15.93 36.81
N GLY A 17 -3.07 15.48 36.88
CA GLY A 17 -2.00 16.03 36.07
C GLY A 17 -2.36 15.94 34.59
N THR A 18 -1.96 16.97 33.84
CA THR A 18 -1.92 16.91 32.38
C THR A 18 -1.07 15.70 31.98
N ALA A 19 -1.76 14.65 31.54
CA ALA A 19 -1.17 13.47 30.95
C ALA A 19 -0.29 13.89 29.78
N TRP A 20 0.92 13.33 29.73
CA TRP A 20 1.71 13.28 28.52
C TRP A 20 0.96 12.40 27.54
N ALA A 21 0.51 12.98 26.44
CA ALA A 21 -0.05 12.25 25.32
C ALA A 21 1.08 11.94 24.34
N ASP A 22 1.91 10.95 24.70
CA ASP A 22 2.65 10.17 23.72
C ASP A 22 1.79 8.95 23.39
N ASN A 23 1.04 8.99 22.29
CA ASN A 23 0.60 7.76 21.63
C ASN A 23 0.39 8.04 20.14
N HIS A 24 1.38 7.60 19.37
CA HIS A 24 1.42 7.36 17.94
C HIS A 24 0.06 7.18 17.26
N GLY A 25 -0.10 7.90 16.13
CA GLY A 25 -0.69 7.40 14.87
C GLY A 25 -2.11 6.86 14.86
N SER A 26 -2.86 7.31 13.84
CA SER A 26 -3.96 6.57 13.22
C SER A 26 -5.31 6.61 13.94
N MET A 27 -6.15 7.58 13.57
CA MET A 27 -7.62 7.40 13.42
C MET A 27 -8.21 8.46 12.48
N SER A 28 -8.10 8.26 11.17
CA SER A 28 -9.01 8.80 10.14
C SER A 28 -8.92 7.94 8.88
N GLY A 29 -9.68 6.85 8.86
CA GLY A 29 -10.61 6.53 7.77
C GLY A 29 -10.14 6.16 6.36
N GLU A 30 -8.85 6.10 6.05
CA GLU A 30 -8.36 5.81 4.69
C GLU A 30 -7.25 4.76 4.79
N MET A 31 -7.53 3.51 4.39
CA MET A 31 -6.52 2.45 4.36
C MET A 31 -5.64 2.67 3.12
N ASP A 32 -4.40 3.10 3.35
CA ASP A 32 -3.40 3.22 2.28
C ASP A 32 -3.10 1.84 1.66
N ILE A 33 -2.45 1.81 0.50
CA ILE A 33 -1.99 0.55 -0.13
C ILE A 33 -1.21 -0.31 0.86
N VAL A 34 -0.37 0.32 1.70
CA VAL A 34 0.43 -0.34 2.73
C VAL A 34 -0.45 -0.89 3.85
N ASP A 35 -1.42 -0.11 4.34
CA ASP A 35 -2.32 -0.57 5.41
C ASP A 35 -3.25 -1.70 4.93
N THR A 36 -3.70 -1.65 3.68
CA THR A 36 -4.48 -2.72 3.02
C THR A 36 -3.65 -3.99 2.85
N ALA A 37 -2.37 -3.84 2.48
CA ALA A 37 -1.42 -4.95 2.38
C ALA A 37 -1.16 -5.61 3.73
N VAL A 38 -0.92 -4.82 4.79
CA VAL A 38 -0.73 -5.30 6.16
C VAL A 38 -1.99 -5.99 6.70
N ALA A 39 -3.18 -5.43 6.42
CA ALA A 39 -4.45 -6.00 6.87
C ALA A 39 -4.76 -7.37 6.25
N ASN A 40 -4.28 -7.64 5.03
CA ASN A 40 -4.49 -8.92 4.34
C ASN A 40 -3.48 -10.00 4.74
N GLY A 41 -2.37 -9.66 5.40
CA GLY A 41 -1.36 -10.61 5.89
C GLY A 41 -0.55 -11.35 4.81
N ASN A 42 -0.96 -11.28 3.54
CA ASN A 42 -0.36 -11.93 2.37
C ASN A 42 0.58 -11.03 1.55
N PHE A 43 0.92 -9.85 2.08
CA PHE A 43 1.75 -8.83 1.41
C PHE A 43 2.88 -8.30 2.31
N THR A 44 3.22 -9.02 3.39
CA THR A 44 4.24 -8.56 4.35
C THR A 44 5.61 -8.40 3.70
N THR A 45 5.92 -9.24 2.71
CA THR A 45 7.18 -9.19 1.93
C THR A 45 7.26 -7.91 1.11
N LEU A 46 6.14 -7.51 0.48
CA LEU A 46 6.05 -6.29 -0.32
C LEU A 46 6.16 -5.04 0.55
N VAL A 47 5.54 -5.03 1.73
CA VAL A 47 5.65 -3.89 2.66
C VAL A 47 7.09 -3.71 3.14
N ALA A 48 7.76 -4.80 3.53
CA ALA A 48 9.17 -4.75 3.93
C ALA A 48 10.08 -4.26 2.79
N ALA A 49 9.80 -4.69 1.56
CA ALA A 49 10.49 -4.23 0.35
C ALA A 49 10.30 -2.73 0.10
N VAL A 50 9.07 -2.22 0.21
CA VAL A 50 8.74 -0.80 0.02
C VAL A 50 9.38 0.08 1.09
N GLU A 51 9.38 -0.39 2.34
CA GLU A 51 10.07 0.28 3.45
C GLU A 51 11.58 0.32 3.24
N ALA A 52 12.18 -0.81 2.82
CA ALA A 52 13.62 -0.89 2.54
C ALA A 52 14.05 0.01 1.36
N ALA A 53 13.20 0.13 0.33
CA ALA A 53 13.43 1.01 -0.81
C ALA A 53 13.14 2.50 -0.52
N GLY A 54 12.55 2.82 0.64
CA GLY A 54 12.18 4.20 0.97
C GLY A 54 11.10 4.78 0.05
N LEU A 55 10.32 3.94 -0.63
CA LEU A 55 9.27 4.36 -1.56
C LEU A 55 7.91 4.58 -0.88
N VAL A 56 7.83 4.38 0.45
CA VAL A 56 6.61 4.61 1.23
C VAL A 56 6.08 6.03 1.00
N ASP A 57 6.95 7.05 1.04
CA ASP A 57 6.53 8.44 0.86
C ASP A 57 6.06 8.73 -0.58
N THR A 58 6.66 8.07 -1.58
CA THR A 58 6.26 8.19 -2.99
C THR A 58 4.91 7.52 -3.24
N LEU A 59 4.70 6.33 -2.66
CA LEU A 59 3.44 5.61 -2.76
C LEU A 59 2.34 6.31 -1.97
N LYS A 60 2.65 6.95 -0.84
CA LYS A 60 1.73 7.82 -0.08
C LYS A 60 1.55 9.21 -0.71
N GLY A 61 2.22 9.51 -1.82
CA GLY A 61 2.10 10.79 -2.50
C GLY A 61 0.72 11.01 -3.11
N GLU A 62 0.33 12.28 -3.27
CA GLU A 62 -0.93 12.64 -3.94
C GLU A 62 -0.86 12.31 -5.44
N GLY A 63 -1.63 11.32 -5.88
CA GLY A 63 -1.71 10.93 -7.28
C GLY A 63 -2.53 9.64 -7.47
N SER A 64 -3.14 9.47 -8.64
CA SER A 64 -3.82 8.22 -9.00
C SER A 64 -2.79 7.25 -9.56
N PHE A 65 -2.33 6.30 -8.74
CA PHE A 65 -1.40 5.25 -9.15
C PHE A 65 -2.11 3.92 -9.32
N THR A 66 -1.63 3.09 -10.23
CA THR A 66 -2.03 1.69 -10.32
C THR A 66 -0.87 0.83 -9.86
N VAL A 67 -1.05 0.09 -8.76
CA VAL A 67 -0.02 -0.74 -8.16
C VAL A 67 -0.36 -2.21 -8.38
N PHE A 68 0.55 -2.92 -9.04
CA PHE A 68 0.47 -4.36 -9.18
C PHE A 68 1.11 -5.01 -7.94
N ALA A 69 0.29 -5.59 -7.06
CA ALA A 69 0.76 -6.20 -5.83
C ALA A 69 0.83 -7.73 -5.98
N PRO A 70 2.03 -8.32 -6.12
CA PRO A 70 2.20 -9.77 -6.04
C PRO A 70 1.86 -10.28 -4.63
N THR A 71 1.16 -11.41 -4.56
CA THR A 71 0.91 -12.10 -3.29
C THR A 71 2.18 -12.79 -2.77
N ASP A 72 2.24 -13.12 -1.48
CA ASP A 72 3.33 -13.95 -0.94
C ASP A 72 3.47 -15.30 -1.68
N ALA A 73 2.38 -15.82 -2.26
CA ALA A 73 2.44 -17.01 -3.11
C ALA A 73 3.20 -16.77 -4.43
N ALA A 74 3.11 -15.57 -5.00
CA ALA A 74 3.88 -15.15 -6.16
C ALA A 74 5.37 -15.05 -5.84
N PHE A 75 5.71 -14.49 -4.67
CA PHE A 75 7.09 -14.46 -4.18
C PHE A 75 7.63 -15.87 -3.89
N ALA A 76 6.80 -16.76 -3.35
CA ALA A 76 7.17 -18.15 -3.12
C ALA A 76 7.27 -18.98 -4.42
N ALA A 77 6.64 -18.55 -5.51
CA ALA A 77 6.76 -19.17 -6.83
C ALA A 77 8.08 -18.81 -7.53
N LEU A 78 8.76 -17.75 -7.10
CA LEU A 78 10.11 -17.43 -7.57
C LEU A 78 11.12 -18.46 -7.03
N PRO A 79 12.20 -18.75 -7.77
CA PRO A 79 13.25 -19.64 -7.30
C PRO A 79 13.86 -19.14 -5.98
N GLU A 80 14.16 -20.09 -5.08
CA GLU A 80 14.79 -19.80 -3.79
C GLU A 80 16.09 -19.01 -4.01
N GLY A 81 16.25 -17.91 -3.27
CA GLY A 81 17.38 -16.97 -3.42
C GLY A 81 17.07 -15.70 -4.20
N THR A 82 16.01 -15.65 -5.03
CA THR A 82 15.67 -14.41 -5.75
C THR A 82 15.15 -13.34 -4.80
N VAL A 83 14.22 -13.67 -3.90
CA VAL A 83 13.68 -12.70 -2.94
C VAL A 83 14.78 -12.16 -2.01
N GLU A 84 15.70 -13.01 -1.58
CA GLU A 84 16.84 -12.62 -0.74
C GLU A 84 17.79 -11.70 -1.48
N ALA A 85 18.12 -12.02 -2.74
CA ALA A 85 18.93 -11.15 -3.59
C ALA A 85 18.25 -9.79 -3.82
N LEU A 86 16.92 -9.78 -3.99
CA LEU A 86 16.15 -8.54 -4.12
C LEU A 86 16.15 -7.74 -2.82
N LEU A 87 16.00 -8.38 -1.66
CA LEU A 87 16.08 -7.72 -0.35
C LEU A 87 17.48 -7.19 -0.03
N GLU A 88 18.53 -7.84 -0.53
CA GLU A 88 19.91 -7.37 -0.40
C GLU A 88 20.25 -6.23 -1.38
N ASP A 89 19.58 -6.17 -2.54
CA ASP A 89 19.82 -5.18 -3.58
C ASP A 89 18.70 -4.12 -3.63
N THR A 90 18.88 -3.05 -2.87
CA THR A 90 17.99 -1.90 -2.86
C THR A 90 17.81 -1.21 -4.22
N GLU A 91 18.78 -1.24 -5.13
CA GLU A 91 18.62 -0.67 -6.48
C GLU A 91 17.67 -1.55 -7.31
N ALA A 92 17.88 -2.86 -7.31
CA ALA A 92 16.99 -3.81 -7.96
C ALA A 92 15.57 -3.75 -7.37
N LEU A 93 15.46 -3.66 -6.05
CA LEU A 93 14.19 -3.50 -5.34
C LEU A 93 13.44 -2.23 -5.78
N THR A 94 14.13 -1.10 -5.83
CA THR A 94 13.55 0.17 -6.29
C THR A 94 13.11 0.06 -7.75
N GLY A 95 13.92 -0.58 -8.60
CA GLY A 95 13.58 -0.84 -9.99
C GLY A 95 12.30 -1.66 -10.13
N ILE A 96 12.20 -2.76 -9.38
CA ILE A 96 11.03 -3.64 -9.39
C ILE A 96 9.79 -2.94 -8.82
N LEU A 97 9.93 -2.21 -7.72
CA LEU A 97 8.80 -1.49 -7.14
C LEU A 97 8.28 -0.39 -8.08
N THR A 98 9.18 0.36 -8.72
CA THR A 98 8.79 1.35 -9.73
C THR A 98 8.23 0.72 -11.01
N TYR A 99 8.59 -0.54 -11.30
CA TYR A 99 8.03 -1.31 -12.41
C TYR A 99 6.62 -1.84 -12.12
N HIS A 100 6.32 -2.16 -10.86
CA HIS A 100 4.97 -2.51 -10.42
C HIS A 100 4.03 -1.31 -10.27
N VAL A 101 4.54 -0.09 -10.37
CA VAL A 101 3.75 1.14 -10.27
C VAL A 101 3.59 1.74 -11.65
N VAL A 102 2.33 1.88 -12.07
CA VAL A 102 1.96 2.62 -13.27
C VAL A 102 1.37 3.96 -12.86
N PRO A 103 1.92 5.10 -13.32
CA PRO A 103 1.29 6.39 -13.14
C PRO A 103 -0.01 6.46 -13.96
N GLY A 104 -1.12 6.76 -13.29
CA GLY A 104 -2.46 6.74 -13.88
C GLY A 104 -3.35 5.67 -13.27
N ALA A 105 -4.66 5.94 -13.24
CA ALA A 105 -5.66 4.95 -12.87
C ALA A 105 -6.01 4.12 -14.11
N VAL A 106 -5.49 2.90 -14.19
CA VAL A 106 -5.87 1.93 -15.21
C VAL A 106 -6.81 0.94 -14.56
N MET A 107 -8.11 1.11 -14.78
CA MET A 107 -9.13 0.18 -14.32
C MET A 107 -9.21 -1.03 -15.24
N ALA A 108 -9.71 -2.16 -14.73
CA ALA A 108 -9.88 -3.36 -15.55
C ALA A 108 -10.81 -3.13 -16.76
N GLY A 109 -11.75 -2.18 -16.64
CA GLY A 109 -12.66 -1.79 -17.73
C GLY A 109 -11.99 -1.03 -18.88
N ASP A 110 -10.82 -0.42 -18.63
CA ASP A 110 -10.04 0.29 -19.64
C ASP A 110 -8.98 -0.60 -20.30
N LEU A 111 -8.74 -1.79 -19.74
CA LEU A 111 -7.78 -2.75 -20.27
C LEU A 111 -8.26 -3.30 -21.62
N SER A 112 -7.42 -3.12 -22.64
CA SER A 112 -7.61 -3.70 -23.98
C SER A 112 -6.49 -4.67 -24.29
N GLU A 113 -6.77 -5.65 -25.16
CA GLU A 113 -5.78 -6.63 -25.60
C GLU A 113 -4.59 -5.93 -26.30
N GLY A 114 -3.37 -6.17 -25.81
CA GLY A 114 -2.16 -5.53 -26.33
C GLY A 114 -1.99 -4.08 -25.89
N MET A 115 -2.74 -3.62 -24.87
CA MET A 115 -2.52 -2.32 -24.27
C MET A 115 -1.15 -2.28 -23.60
N MET A 116 -0.41 -1.21 -23.81
CA MET A 116 0.87 -0.97 -23.14
C MET A 116 0.72 0.23 -22.20
N ALA A 117 1.23 0.10 -20.98
CA ALA A 117 1.32 1.22 -20.04
C ALA A 117 2.77 1.44 -19.63
N GLU A 118 3.20 2.70 -19.66
CA GLU A 118 4.51 3.10 -19.18
C GLU A 118 4.52 3.08 -17.64
N THR A 119 5.47 2.39 -17.05
CA THR A 119 5.65 2.31 -15.59
C THR A 119 6.49 3.49 -15.09
N VAL A 120 6.52 3.71 -13.77
CA VAL A 120 7.41 4.73 -13.16
C VAL A 120 8.89 4.41 -13.41
N ASN A 121 9.22 3.14 -13.66
CA ASN A 121 10.56 2.71 -14.03
C ASN A 121 10.99 3.18 -15.44
N GLY A 122 10.04 3.64 -16.27
CA GLY A 122 10.27 4.02 -17.67
C GLY A 122 10.21 2.84 -18.65
N GLN A 123 9.92 1.64 -18.15
CA GLN A 123 9.66 0.45 -18.97
C GLN A 123 8.15 0.28 -19.19
N GLU A 124 7.75 -0.27 -20.33
CA GLU A 124 6.34 -0.52 -20.65
C GLU A 124 5.91 -1.92 -20.17
N VAL A 125 4.73 -2.01 -19.56
CA VAL A 125 4.05 -3.28 -19.27
C VAL A 125 2.98 -3.53 -20.31
N THR A 126 2.91 -4.77 -20.82
CA THR A 126 1.89 -5.17 -21.80
C THR A 126 0.76 -5.93 -21.11
N PHE A 127 -0.47 -5.53 -21.37
CA PHE A 127 -1.67 -6.21 -20.91
C PHE A 127 -2.20 -7.17 -21.96
N THR A 128 -2.47 -8.40 -21.56
CA THR A 128 -3.03 -9.45 -22.42
C THR A 128 -4.34 -9.93 -21.82
N LEU A 129 -5.39 -10.03 -22.62
CA LEU A 129 -6.71 -10.51 -22.18
C LEU A 129 -7.13 -11.84 -22.81
N GLU A 130 -6.29 -12.49 -23.62
CA GLU A 130 -6.63 -13.72 -24.37
C GLU A 130 -7.12 -14.88 -23.49
N SER A 131 -6.54 -15.07 -22.30
CA SER A 131 -6.91 -16.15 -21.35
C SER A 131 -7.42 -15.62 -20.01
N GLY A 132 -7.71 -14.32 -19.93
CA GLY A 132 -7.93 -13.57 -18.69
C GLY A 132 -6.97 -12.39 -18.58
N PRO A 133 -7.25 -11.42 -17.68
CA PRO A 133 -6.42 -10.24 -17.50
C PRO A 133 -5.03 -10.63 -17.02
N GLN A 134 -4.03 -10.38 -17.85
CA GLN A 134 -2.62 -10.65 -17.58
C GLN A 134 -1.80 -9.39 -17.82
N VAL A 135 -0.75 -9.21 -17.03
CA VAL A 135 0.24 -8.14 -17.18
C VAL A 135 1.62 -8.76 -17.35
N ASN A 136 2.24 -8.56 -18.50
CA ASN A 136 3.55 -9.13 -18.89
C ASN A 136 3.68 -10.64 -18.59
N GLY A 137 2.60 -11.41 -18.79
CA GLY A 137 2.53 -12.85 -18.51
C GLY A 137 2.17 -13.25 -17.07
N ALA A 138 2.05 -12.31 -16.14
CA ALA A 138 1.50 -12.55 -14.80
C ALA A 138 -0.04 -12.47 -14.83
N ASN A 139 -0.74 -13.42 -14.22
CA ASN A 139 -2.20 -13.37 -14.15
C ASN A 139 -2.65 -12.42 -13.05
N ILE A 140 -3.61 -11.56 -13.40
CA ILE A 140 -4.26 -10.69 -12.43
C ILE A 140 -5.40 -11.49 -11.79
N THR A 141 -5.20 -11.85 -10.53
CA THR A 141 -6.16 -12.64 -9.74
C THR A 141 -7.30 -11.79 -9.18
N MET A 142 -7.03 -10.52 -8.90
CA MET A 142 -8.01 -9.57 -8.39
C MET A 142 -7.72 -8.18 -8.95
N THR A 143 -8.73 -7.52 -9.50
CA THR A 143 -8.60 -6.17 -10.05
C THR A 143 -9.43 -5.17 -9.24
N ASP A 144 -9.15 -3.88 -9.45
CA ASP A 144 -10.00 -2.76 -9.01
C ASP A 144 -10.15 -2.67 -7.48
N ILE A 145 -9.08 -2.98 -6.75
CA ILE A 145 -9.05 -2.76 -5.30
C ILE A 145 -8.76 -1.27 -5.08
N GLU A 146 -9.78 -0.52 -4.66
CA GLU A 146 -9.65 0.90 -4.34
C GLU A 146 -8.79 1.09 -3.09
N ALA A 147 -7.74 1.90 -3.23
CA ALA A 147 -6.91 2.39 -2.15
C ALA A 147 -6.93 3.92 -2.13
N SER A 148 -6.62 4.52 -0.99
CA SER A 148 -6.71 5.97 -0.79
C SER A 148 -5.82 6.78 -1.75
N ASN A 149 -4.78 6.16 -2.29
CA ASN A 149 -3.78 6.72 -3.19
C ASN A 149 -3.75 6.04 -4.57
N GLY A 150 -4.78 5.26 -4.94
CA GLY A 150 -4.81 4.59 -6.24
C GLY A 150 -5.66 3.33 -6.35
N VAL A 151 -5.29 2.46 -7.29
CA VAL A 151 -5.90 1.16 -7.54
C VAL A 151 -4.84 0.07 -7.36
N ILE A 152 -5.18 -0.99 -6.64
CA ILE A 152 -4.33 -2.17 -6.50
C ILE A 152 -4.89 -3.29 -7.39
N HIS A 153 -4.00 -3.91 -8.17
CA HIS A 153 -4.29 -5.15 -8.88
C HIS A 153 -3.42 -6.27 -8.33
N VAL A 154 -4.04 -7.34 -7.87
CA VAL A 154 -3.34 -8.48 -7.26
C VAL A 154 -2.91 -9.44 -8.34
N ILE A 155 -1.61 -9.74 -8.39
CA ILE A 155 -1.01 -10.64 -9.38
C ILE A 155 -0.47 -11.92 -8.73
N ASP A 156 -0.45 -13.00 -9.50
CA ASP A 156 0.06 -14.31 -9.08
C ASP A 156 1.56 -14.53 -9.36
N ALA A 157 2.21 -13.60 -10.06
CA ALA A 157 3.64 -13.63 -10.37
C ALA A 157 4.27 -12.26 -10.16
N VAL A 158 5.57 -12.20 -9.86
CA VAL A 158 6.30 -10.93 -9.67
C VAL A 158 6.78 -10.41 -11.03
N LEU A 159 6.55 -9.13 -11.31
CA LEU A 159 7.05 -8.49 -12.52
C LEU A 159 8.53 -8.12 -12.36
N MET A 160 9.38 -8.70 -13.20
CA MET A 160 10.80 -8.40 -13.22
C MET A 160 11.11 -7.52 -14.44
N PRO A 161 11.71 -6.32 -14.25
CA PRO A 161 12.21 -5.53 -15.37
C PRO A 161 13.37 -6.26 -16.05
N GLU A 162 13.45 -6.19 -17.39
CA GLU A 162 14.56 -6.75 -18.18
C GLU A 162 15.78 -5.82 -18.24
#